data_AF-A0A8T4YRC7-F1
#
_entry.id   AF-A0A8T4YRC7-F1
#
_cell.length_a   1.000
_cell.length_b   1.000
_cell.length_c   1.000
_cell.angle_alpha   90.00
_cell.angle_beta   90.00
_cell.angle_gamma   90.00
#
_symmetry.space_group_name_H-M   'P 1'
#
loop_
_entity.id
_entity.type
_entity.pdbx_description
1 polymer ?
#
loop_
_entity_poly.entity_id
_entity_poly.type
_entity_poly.pdbx_seq_one_letter_code
_entity_poly.pdbx_strand_id
1 'polypeptide(L)' 'MGPDLIDLYRQAGITGDREIITICQTGQRAAHSYFVMRLLGYRTRMYDGSWEEWNNTKDLPIE' A
#
# COMPACT_ATOMS: atom_id res chain seq x y z
N MET A 1 0.83 10.07 24.02
CA MET A 1 1.50 10.28 22.71
C MET A 1 1.31 8.98 21.95
N GLY A 2 0.63 8.98 20.81
CA GLY A 2 0.44 7.76 20.03
C GLY A 2 1.77 7.23 19.48
N PRO A 3 1.83 5.97 19.03
CA PRO A 3 3.02 5.40 18.41
C PRO A 3 3.38 6.15 17.11
N ASP A 4 4.68 6.26 16.85
CA ASP A 4 5.20 6.85 15.61
C ASP A 4 4.83 5.99 14.40
N LEU A 5 4.53 6.64 13.26
CA LEU A 5 4.09 5.95 12.04
C LEU A 5 5.17 5.01 11.50
N ILE A 6 6.46 5.36 11.61
CA ILE A 6 7.56 4.50 11.16
C ILE A 6 7.59 3.23 12.01
N ASP A 7 7.39 3.35 13.32
CA ASP A 7 7.37 2.19 14.22
C ASP A 7 6.17 1.29 13.96
N LEU A 8 4.98 1.86 13.71
CA LEU A 8 3.79 1.09 13.31
C LEU A 8 4.04 0.31 12.01
N TYR A 9 4.62 0.95 11.00
CA TYR A 9 4.93 0.29 9.73
C TYR A 9 6.00 -0.80 9.90
N ARG A 10 7.04 -0.58 10.70
CA ARG A 10 8.05 -1.60 11.01
C ARG A 10 7.47 -2.82 11.73
N GLN A 11 6.57 -2.62 12.68
CA GLN A 11 5.86 -3.71 13.36
C GLN A 11 5.00 -4.54 12.39
N ALA A 12 4.49 -3.90 11.34
CA ALA A 12 3.79 -4.57 10.24
C ALA A 12 4.73 -5.19 9.18
N GLY A 13 6.05 -5.21 9.41
CA GLY A 13 7.05 -5.78 8.50
C GLY A 13 7.45 -4.88 7.33
N ILE A 14 7.10 -3.59 7.37
CA ILE A 14 7.48 -2.61 6.36
C ILE A 14 8.81 -1.98 6.77
N THR A 15 9.89 -2.60 6.31
CA THR A 15 11.27 -2.28 6.72
C THR A 15 12.02 -1.36 5.75
N GLY A 16 11.44 -1.05 4.59
CA GLY A 16 12.01 -0.13 3.59
C GLY A 16 13.08 -0.73 2.67
N ASP A 17 13.39 -2.01 2.84
CA ASP A 17 14.27 -2.83 1.98
C ASP A 17 13.59 -3.27 0.68
N ARG A 18 12.25 -3.27 0.65
CA ARG A 18 11.43 -3.65 -0.51
C ARG A 18 10.59 -2.49 -1.02
N GLU A 19 10.19 -2.59 -2.27
CA GLU A 19 9.17 -1.68 -2.80
C GLU A 19 7.80 -2.02 -2.20
N ILE A 20 7.05 -0.98 -1.87
CA ILE A 20 5.69 -1.10 -1.35
C ILE A 20 4.70 -0.80 -2.48
N ILE A 21 3.68 -1.65 -2.63
CA ILE A 21 2.55 -1.38 -3.52
C ILE A 21 1.30 -1.24 -2.66
N THR A 22 0.67 -0.06 -2.70
CA THR A 22 -0.60 0.17 -1.99
C THR A 22 -1.80 -0.16 -2.88
N ILE A 23 -2.81 -0.80 -2.30
CA ILE A 23 -4.11 -1.12 -2.91
C ILE A 23 -5.24 -0.90 -1.91
N CYS A 24 -6.47 -0.79 -2.41
CA CYS A 24 -7.66 -0.97 -1.59
C CYS A 24 -8.79 -1.57 -2.46
N GLN A 25 -10.01 -1.04 -2.39
CA GLN A 25 -11.09 -1.41 -3.30
C GLN A 25 -11.01 -0.64 -4.62
N THR A 26 -11.06 0.69 -4.53
CA THR A 26 -11.19 1.64 -5.67
C THR A 26 -10.13 2.75 -5.62
N GLY A 27 -8.91 2.43 -5.17
CA GLY A 27 -7.77 3.36 -5.12
C GLY A 27 -7.77 4.42 -4.01
N GLN A 28 -8.91 4.86 -3.47
CA GLN A 28 -8.95 6.04 -2.57
C GLN A 28 -8.10 5.91 -1.29
N ARG A 29 -8.23 4.79 -0.55
CA ARG A 29 -7.43 4.55 0.67
C ARG A 29 -5.97 4.26 0.33
N ALA A 30 -5.74 3.63 -0.82
CA ALA A 30 -4.40 3.35 -1.31
C ALA A 30 -3.63 4.65 -1.61
N ALA A 31 -4.30 5.67 -2.15
CA ALA A 31 -3.73 6.99 -2.42
C ALA A 31 -3.28 7.70 -1.13
N HIS A 32 -4.10 7.63 -0.07
CA HIS A 32 -3.72 8.17 1.23
C HIS A 32 -2.45 7.50 1.78
N SER A 33 -2.41 6.17 1.81
CA SER A 33 -1.22 5.43 2.27
C SER A 33 0.00 5.67 1.39
N TYR A 34 -0.18 5.71 0.07
CA TYR A 34 0.87 6.04 -0.90
C TYR A 34 1.50 7.40 -0.59
N PHE A 35 0.67 8.43 -0.37
CA PHE A 35 1.13 9.77 -0.08
C PHE A 35 1.94 9.82 1.23
N VAL A 36 1.41 9.26 2.30
CA VAL A 36 2.09 9.22 3.62
C VAL A 36 3.41 8.46 3.52
N MET A 37 3.43 7.28 2.89
CA MET A 37 4.64 6.47 2.76
C MET A 37 5.72 7.16 1.92
N ARG A 38 5.33 7.90 0.88
CA ARG A 38 6.26 8.72 0.09
C ARG A 38 6.87 9.85 0.92
N LEU A 39 6.10 10.50 1.78
CA LEU A 39 6.62 11.53 2.70
C LEU A 39 7.59 10.95 3.74
N LEU A 40 7.37 9.70 4.17
CA LEU A 40 8.25 8.98 5.09
C LEU A 40 9.50 8.39 4.40
N GLY A 41 9.67 8.60 3.09
CA GLY A 41 10.86 8.18 2.34
C GLY A 41 10.83 6.75 1.83
N TYR A 42 9.71 6.04 1.91
CA TYR A 42 9.60 4.68 1.37
C TYR A 42 9.50 4.67 -0.16
N ARG A 43 10.19 3.72 -0.78
CA ARG A 43 10.01 3.41 -2.21
C ARG A 43 8.63 2.78 -2.41
N THR A 44 7.68 3.59 -2.88
CA THR A 44 6.26 3.24 -2.92
C THR A 44 5.66 3.51 -4.30
N ARG A 45 4.86 2.56 -4.80
CA ARG A 45 3.96 2.70 -5.95
C ARG A 45 2.52 2.41 -5.50
N MET A 46 1.56 2.89 -6.26
CA MET A 46 0.14 2.61 -6.05
C MET A 46 -0.37 1.84 -7.25
N TYR A 47 -1.12 0.78 -7.00
CA TYR A 47 -1.90 0.12 -8.04
C TYR A 47 -3.32 0.71 -8.03
N ASP A 48 -3.56 1.60 -9.00
CA ASP A 48 -4.75 2.45 -9.05
C ASP A 48 -6.05 1.63 -9.21
N GLY A 49 -6.06 0.69 -10.15
CA GLY A 49 -7.21 -0.19 -10.38
C GLY A 49 -7.58 -1.06 -9.18
N SER A 50 -6.64 -1.26 -8.24
CA SER A 50 -6.92 -1.86 -6.92
C SER A 50 -7.67 -3.21 -7.05
N TRP A 51 -8.42 -3.59 -6.01
CA TRP A 51 -9.18 -4.84 -6.05
C TRP A 51 -10.25 -4.87 -7.14
N GLU A 52 -10.87 -3.72 -7.46
CA GLU A 52 -11.90 -3.66 -8.49
C GLU A 52 -11.39 -4.08 -9.87
N GLU A 53 -10.20 -3.63 -10.28
CA GLU A 53 -9.58 -4.10 -11.53
C GLU A 53 -9.11 -5.55 -11.42
N TRP A 54 -8.43 -5.92 -10.32
CA TRP A 54 -7.87 -7.26 -10.15
C TRP A 54 -8.95 -8.35 -10.18
N ASN A 55 -10.00 -8.18 -9.38
CA ASN A 55 -11.09 -9.15 -9.27
C ASN A 55 -11.91 -9.29 -10.57
N ASN A 56 -11.96 -8.25 -11.40
CA ASN A 56 -12.69 -8.27 -12.67
C ASN A 56 -11.81 -8.70 -13.86
N THR A 57 -10.51 -8.82 -13.68
CA THR A 57 -9.60 -9.31 -14.72
C THR A 57 -9.64 -10.83 -14.74
N LYS A 58 -10.04 -11.40 -15.88
CA LYS A 58 -10.07 -12.85 -16.07
C LYS A 58 -8.65 -13.43 -15.90
N ASP A 59 -8.60 -14.62 -15.32
CA ASP A 59 -7.38 -15.43 -15.17
C ASP A 59 -6.34 -14.91 -14.16
N LEU A 60 -6.67 -13.87 -13.36
CA LEU A 60 -5.85 -13.51 -12.21
C LEU A 60 -6.15 -14.40 -10.99
N PRO A 61 -5.13 -14.83 -10.23
CA PRO A 61 -5.33 -15.62 -9.03
C PRO A 61 -5.95 -14.78 -7.90
N ILE A 62 -6.76 -15.44 -7.09
CA ILE A 62 -7.41 -14.92 -5.87
C ILE A 62 -7.17 -15.96 -4.77
N GLU A 63 -6.83 -15.51 -3.56
CA GLU A 63 -6.62 -16.34 -2.36
C GLU A 63 -7.71 -16.12 -1.32
#